data_AF-A0A235IJ25-F1
#
_entry.id   AF-A0A235IJ25-F1
#
_cell.length_a   1.000
_cell.length_b   1.000
_cell.length_c   1.000
_cell.angle_alpha   90.00
_cell.angle_beta   90.00
_cell.angle_gamma   90.00
#
_symmetry.space_group_name_H-M   'P 1'
#
loop_
_entity.id
_entity.type
_entity.pdbx_description
1 polymer ?
#
loop_
_entity_poly.entity_id
_entity_poly.type
_entity_poly.pdbx_seq_one_letter_code
_entity_poly.pdbx_strand_id
1 'polypeptide(L)'
;MAEVRFTPPFKRRLKILTKRYRQIQIDIQPIIHQLEAGNFIGDQISGIDLTVFKVRAKNSDIPTGQSGGYRVIYQVVSPEFVLLLLRE
;
A
#
# COMPACT_ATOMS: atom_id res chain seq x y z
N MET A 1 7.33 1.90 16.50
CA MET A 1 6.11 2.35 15.80
C MET A 1 6.55 3.29 14.71
N ALA A 2 6.05 3.13 13.49
CA ALA A 2 6.37 4.02 12.38
C ALA A 2 5.15 4.88 12.03
N GLU A 3 5.39 6.15 11.71
CA GLU A 3 4.38 7.03 11.17
C GLU A 3 4.14 6.72 9.69
N VAL A 4 2.90 6.38 9.33
CA VAL A 4 2.50 6.11 7.95
C VAL A 4 1.77 7.33 7.39
N ARG A 5 2.33 7.96 6.34
CA ARG A 5 1.68 9.06 5.63
C ARG A 5 1.28 8.66 4.22
N PHE A 6 0.13 9.18 3.80
CA PHE A 6 -0.34 9.05 2.42
C PHE A 6 0.01 10.28 1.60
N THR A 7 0.64 10.07 0.45
CA THR A 7 0.87 11.16 -0.51
C THR A 7 -0.45 11.69 -1.08
N PRO A 8 -0.53 12.98 -1.49
CA PRO A 8 -1.73 13.50 -2.12
C PRO A 8 -2.19 12.72 -3.38
N PRO A 9 -1.30 12.27 -4.29
CA PRO A 9 -1.67 11.40 -5.41
C PRO A 9 -2.29 10.07 -4.95
N PHE A 10 -1.73 9.44 -3.92
CA PHE A 10 -2.27 8.21 -3.34
C PHE A 10 -3.70 8.43 -2.81
N LYS A 11 -3.93 9.49 -2.02
CA LYS A 11 -5.26 9.83 -1.49
C LYS A 11 -6.29 10.03 -2.61
N ARG A 12 -5.91 10.73 -3.68
CA ARG A 12 -6.78 10.97 -4.85
C ARG A 12 -7.15 9.65 -5.54
N ARG A 13 -6.17 8.77 -5.79
CA ARG A 13 -6.44 7.47 -6.41
C ARG A 13 -7.29 6.59 -5.52
N LEU A 14 -7.00 6.53 -4.23
CA LEU A 14 -7.80 5.77 -3.27
C LEU A 14 -9.26 6.22 -3.32
N LYS A 15 -9.52 7.53 -3.34
CA LYS A 15 -10.89 8.09 -3.49
C LYS A 15 -11.58 7.71 -4.80
N ILE A 16 -10.84 7.51 -5.89
CA ILE A 16 -11.39 7.03 -7.16
C ILE A 16 -11.72 5.54 -7.05
N LEU A 17 -10.79 4.75 -6.49
CA LEU A 17 -10.93 3.31 -6.35
C LEU A 17 -12.07 2.91 -5.39
N THR A 18 -12.29 3.68 -4.32
CA THR A 18 -13.40 3.44 -3.37
C THR A 18 -14.78 3.52 -4.02
N LYS A 19 -14.91 4.14 -5.20
CA LYS A 19 -16.17 4.15 -5.96
C LYS A 19 -16.48 2.78 -6.57
N ARG A 20 -15.45 2.09 -7.07
CA ARG A 20 -15.56 0.79 -7.75
C ARG A 20 -15.40 -0.38 -6.79
N TYR A 21 -14.54 -0.23 -5.79
CA TYR A 21 -14.19 -1.27 -4.85
C TYR A 21 -14.43 -0.75 -3.43
N ARG A 22 -15.55 -1.18 -2.83
CA ARG A 22 -16.04 -0.60 -1.57
C ARG A 22 -15.21 -1.06 -0.38
N GLN A 23 -14.58 -2.23 -0.50
CA GLN A 23 -13.77 -2.84 0.56
C GLN A 23 -12.30 -2.41 0.52
N ILE A 24 -11.86 -1.62 -0.47
CA ILE A 24 -10.42 -1.29 -0.62
C ILE A 24 -9.78 -0.71 0.64
N GLN A 25 -10.50 0.13 1.41
CA GLN A 25 -9.97 0.70 2.65
C GLN A 25 -9.76 -0.38 3.72
N ILE A 26 -10.69 -1.32 3.83
CA ILE A 26 -10.61 -2.46 4.76
C ILE A 26 -9.51 -3.41 4.30
N ASP A 27 -9.42 -3.67 3.00
CA ASP A 27 -8.44 -4.57 2.39
C ASP A 27 -6.99 -4.11 2.58
N ILE A 28 -6.73 -2.80 2.56
CA ILE A 28 -5.39 -2.25 2.78
C ILE A 28 -5.05 -1.99 4.25
N GLN A 29 -6.05 -1.95 5.15
CA GLN A 29 -5.83 -1.65 6.57
C GLN A 29 -4.84 -2.60 7.27
N PRO A 30 -4.86 -3.93 7.02
CA PRO A 30 -3.87 -4.83 7.60
C PRO A 30 -2.44 -4.48 7.20
N ILE A 31 -2.23 -4.00 5.97
CA ILE A 31 -0.90 -3.55 5.52
C ILE A 31 -0.48 -2.33 6.31
N ILE A 32 -1.36 -1.34 6.47
CA ILE A 32 -1.08 -0.12 7.23
C ILE A 32 -0.68 -0.46 8.67
N HIS A 33 -1.42 -1.34 9.35
CA HIS A 33 -1.09 -1.76 10.72
C HIS A 33 0.28 -2.45 10.83
N GLN A 34 0.65 -3.28 9.85
CA GLN A 34 1.97 -3.90 9.82
C GLN A 34 3.07 -2.84 9.68
N LEU A 35 2.87 -1.85 8.80
CA LEU A 35 3.82 -0.75 8.63
C LEU A 35 3.93 0.10 9.88
N GLU A 36 2.83 0.44 10.54
CA GLU A 36 2.81 1.18 11.81
C GLU A 36 3.51 0.41 12.95
N ALA A 37 3.45 -0.92 12.93
CA ALA A 37 4.21 -1.78 13.85
C ALA A 37 5.72 -1.85 13.53
N GLY A 38 6.16 -1.31 12.38
CA GLY A 38 7.54 -1.39 11.91
C GLY A 38 7.85 -2.64 11.09
N ASN A 39 6.82 -3.41 10.72
CA ASN A 39 6.96 -4.58 9.86
C ASN A 39 6.88 -4.15 8.39
N PHE A 40 8.03 -3.97 7.75
CA PHE A 40 8.12 -3.64 6.33
C PHE A 40 7.94 -4.91 5.48
N ILE A 41 6.72 -5.13 4.98
CA ILE A 41 6.29 -6.33 4.24
C ILE A 41 6.24 -6.15 2.72
N GLY A 42 6.53 -7.22 1.98
CA GLY A 42 6.43 -7.27 0.52
C GLY A 42 7.77 -7.34 -0.19
N ASP A 43 7.75 -7.16 -1.51
CA ASP A 43 8.94 -7.24 -2.34
C ASP A 43 9.60 -5.86 -2.45
N GLN A 44 10.89 -5.77 -2.14
CA GLN A 44 11.67 -4.57 -2.41
C GLN A 44 11.81 -4.37 -3.92
N ILE A 45 11.57 -3.16 -4.41
CA ILE A 45 11.81 -2.78 -5.80
C ILE A 45 13.30 -2.48 -5.95
N SER A 46 14.00 -3.28 -6.75
CA SER A 46 15.42 -3.10 -7.06
C SER A 46 15.63 -2.11 -8.21
N GLY A 47 16.87 -1.62 -8.35
CA GLY A 47 17.28 -0.73 -9.44
C GLY A 47 16.94 0.75 -9.22
N ILE A 48 16.67 1.15 -7.98
CA ILE A 48 16.46 2.54 -7.57
C ILE A 48 17.19 2.80 -6.24
N ASP A 49 17.66 4.03 -6.02
CA ASP A 49 18.40 4.43 -4.82
C ASP A 49 17.52 4.64 -3.57
N LEU A 50 16.25 4.25 -3.65
CA LEU A 50 15.25 4.42 -2.60
C LEU A 50 14.78 3.07 -2.06
N THR A 51 14.56 3.00 -0.75
CA THR A 51 13.98 1.81 -0.11
C THR A 51 12.47 1.75 -0.34
N VAL A 52 12.08 1.24 -1.51
CA VAL A 52 10.67 1.11 -1.91
C VAL A 52 10.25 -0.35 -1.93
N PHE A 53 9.08 -0.63 -1.37
CA PHE A 53 8.48 -1.95 -1.34
C PHE A 53 7.15 -1.97 -2.08
N LYS A 54 6.78 -3.16 -2.56
CA LYS A 54 5.51 -3.46 -3.20
C LYS A 54 4.89 -4.67 -2.53
N VAL A 55 3.68 -4.50 -2.02
CA VAL A 55 2.91 -5.56 -1.37
C VAL A 55 1.55 -5.74 -2.07
N ARG A 56 1.09 -6.98 -2.17
CA ARG A 56 -0.25 -7.28 -2.69
C ARG A 56 -1.26 -7.26 -1.55
N ALA A 57 -2.28 -6.42 -1.68
CA ALA A 57 -3.48 -6.52 -0.86
C ALA A 57 -4.48 -7.45 -1.54
N LYS A 58 -5.19 -8.24 -0.74
CA LYS A 58 -6.38 -8.95 -1.19
C LYS A 58 -7.37 -7.91 -1.74
N ASN A 59 -8.11 -8.28 -2.78
CA ASN A 59 -9.26 -7.50 -3.23
C ASN A 59 -10.52 -8.30 -2.91
N SER A 60 -11.28 -7.85 -1.91
CA SER A 60 -12.48 -8.55 -1.45
C SER A 60 -13.70 -8.28 -2.35
N ASP A 61 -13.64 -7.26 -3.22
CA ASP A 61 -14.72 -6.91 -4.14
C ASP A 61 -14.71 -7.75 -5.45
N ILE A 62 -13.68 -8.56 -5.70
CA ILE A 62 -13.58 -9.39 -6.91
C ILE A 62 -13.39 -10.87 -6.55
N PRO A 63 -14.16 -11.80 -7.14
CA PRO A 63 -14.06 -13.24 -6.85
C PRO A 63 -12.87 -13.93 -7.52
N THR A 64 -12.15 -13.26 -8.43
CA THR A 64 -10.91 -13.79 -9.01
C THR A 64 -9.78 -13.66 -8.00
N GLY A 65 -8.99 -14.72 -7.82
CA GLY A 65 -7.90 -14.81 -6.84
C GLY A 65 -6.76 -13.78 -7.00
N GLN A 66 -5.51 -14.20 -6.83
CA GLN A 66 -4.37 -13.29 -6.73
C GLN A 66 -4.16 -12.29 -7.89
N SER A 67 -4.76 -12.54 -9.06
CA SER A 67 -4.67 -11.66 -10.24
C SER A 67 -5.49 -10.38 -10.13
N GLY A 68 -6.54 -10.34 -9.29
CA GLY A 68 -7.43 -9.18 -9.09
C GLY A 68 -7.05 -8.26 -7.92
N GLY A 69 -5.98 -8.60 -7.18
CA GLY A 69 -5.54 -7.89 -5.98
C GLY A 69 -5.00 -6.48 -6.23
N TYR A 70 -4.98 -5.65 -5.20
CA TYR A 70 -4.36 -4.33 -5.26
C TYR A 70 -2.85 -4.45 -5.11
N ARG A 71 -2.11 -3.54 -5.77
CA ARG A 71 -0.69 -3.33 -5.48
C ARG A 71 -0.56 -2.07 -4.65
N VAL A 72 -0.07 -2.21 -3.43
CA VAL A 72 0.28 -1.10 -2.56
C VAL A 72 1.79 -0.92 -2.65
N ILE A 73 2.23 0.31 -2.91
CA ILE A 73 3.64 0.67 -2.94
C ILE A 73 3.91 1.68 -1.84
N TYR A 74 5.00 1.50 -1.12
CA TYR A 74 5.43 2.44 -0.10
C TYR A 74 6.94 2.58 -0.09
N GLN A 75 7.41 3.74 0.34
CA GLN A 75 8.82 4.00 0.62
C GLN A 75 9.05 4.00 2.13
N VAL A 76 10.08 3.29 2.58
CA VAL A 76 10.63 3.44 3.93
C VAL A 76 11.63 4.58 3.87
N VAL A 77 11.25 5.75 4.37
CA VAL A 77 12.11 6.93 4.39
C VAL A 77 13.07 6.85 5.59
N SER A 78 12.58 6.32 6.70
CA SER A 78 13.38 5.94 7.88
C SER A 78 12.67 4.79 8.61
N PRO A 79 13.30 4.16 9.63
CA PRO A 79 12.64 3.14 10.44
C PRO A 79 11.34 3.61 11.13
N GLU A 80 11.18 4.93 11.28
CA GLU A 80 10.03 5.56 11.95
C GLU A 80 9.10 6.27 10.97
N PHE A 81 9.41 6.30 9.67
CA PHE A 81 8.63 7.07 8.69
C PHE A 81 8.44 6.33 7.36
N VAL A 82 7.17 6.08 7.03
CA VAL A 82 6.75 5.37 5.82
C VAL A 82 5.81 6.24 4.98
N LEU A 83 6.07 6.28 3.67
CA LEU A 83 5.29 7.06 2.72
C LEU A 83 4.59 6.15 1.71
N LEU A 84 3.26 6.18 1.70
CA LEU A 84 2.45 5.43 0.72
C LEU A 84 2.39 6.15 -0.63
N LEU A 85 2.83 5.42 -1.66
CA LEU A 85 3.02 5.89 -3.02
C LEU A 85 1.93 5.34 -3.95
N LEU A 86 1.60 6.12 -4.97
CA LEU A 86 0.77 5.67 -6.07
C LEU A 86 1.59 4.77 -7.01
N ARG A 87 0.99 3.71 -7.55
CA ARG A 87 1.46 3.08 -8.79
C ARG A 87 0.41 3.18 -9.88
N GLU A 88 0.87 3.40 -11.10
CA GLU A 88 0.12 3.30 -12.35
C GLU A 88 -0.23 1.84 -12.69
#